data_AF-A0A535VK22-F1
#
_entry.id   AF-A0A535VK22-F1
#
_cell.length_a   1.000
_cell.length_b   1.000
_cell.length_c   1.000
_cell.angle_alpha   90.00
_cell.angle_beta   90.00
_cell.angle_gamma   90.00
#
_symmetry.space_group_name_H-M   'P 1'
#
loop_
_entity.id
_entity.type
_entity.pdbx_description
1 polymer ?
#
loop_
_entity_poly.entity_id
_entity_poly.type
_entity_poly.pdbx_seq_one_letter_code
_entity_poly.pdbx_strand_id
1 'polypeptide(L)' 'MCSTSVKAVTYHSYDNIRIENRYIPTITGNELLVKVHGCGLCGSDILKIIQQVPPPVSLGHELTGTIV' A
#
# COMPACT_ATOMS: atom_id res chain seq x y z
N MET A 1 18.51 3.97 -11.49
CA MET A 1 17.90 3.58 -10.21
C MET A 1 17.59 4.86 -9.45
N CYS A 2 16.30 5.22 -9.33
CA CYS A 2 15.93 6.45 -8.62
C CYS A 2 15.84 6.13 -7.11
N SER A 3 16.72 6.75 -6.31
CA SER A 3 17.04 6.36 -4.92
C SER A 3 16.05 6.85 -3.87
N THR A 4 14.77 6.98 -4.18
CA THR A 4 13.78 7.50 -3.22
C THR A 4 12.87 6.36 -2.76
N SER A 5 12.87 6.11 -1.44
CA SER A 5 12.03 5.09 -0.81
C SER A 5 10.87 5.76 -0.06
N VAL A 6 9.73 5.06 0.00
CA VAL A 6 8.54 5.46 0.74
C VAL A 6 8.24 4.39 1.78
N LYS A 7 7.75 4.78 2.96
CA LYS A 7 7.28 3.83 3.97
C LYS A 7 5.88 3.35 3.58
N ALA A 8 5.65 2.04 3.65
CA ALA A 8 4.34 1.43 3.46
C ALA A 8 4.07 0.38 4.54
N VAL A 9 2.79 0.16 4.83
CA VAL A 9 2.34 -0.98 5.63
C VAL A 9 2.05 -2.14 4.67
N THR A 10 2.79 -3.24 4.81
CA THR A 10 2.65 -4.43 3.97
C THR A 10 2.18 -5.61 4.82
N TYR A 11 1.11 -6.26 4.38
CA TYR A 11 0.68 -7.55 4.89
C TYR A 11 1.56 -8.67 4.32
N HIS A 12 2.15 -9.48 5.19
CA HIS A 12 3.00 -10.64 4.84
C HIS A 12 2.36 -11.99 5.24
N SER A 13 1.61 -12.03 6.34
CA SER A 13 0.75 -13.14 6.76
C SER A 13 -0.17 -12.67 7.89
N TYR A 14 -1.10 -13.53 8.34
CA TYR A 14 -2.14 -13.19 9.34
C TYR A 14 -1.61 -12.41 10.56
N ASP A 15 -0.52 -12.89 11.18
CA ASP A 15 0.13 -12.24 12.33
C ASP A 15 1.38 -11.43 11.96
N ASN A 16 1.56 -11.08 10.69
CA ASN A 16 2.77 -10.44 10.19
C ASN A 16 2.44 -9.29 9.24
N ILE A 17 2.24 -8.11 9.83
CA ILE A 17 2.03 -6.85 9.12
C ILE A 17 3.17 -5.92 9.50
N ARG A 18 3.89 -5.38 8.51
CA ARG A 18 5.14 -4.65 8.73
C ARG A 18 5.09 -3.27 8.10
N ILE A 19 5.73 -2.30 8.76
CA ILE A 19 6.11 -1.04 8.13
C ILE A 19 7.47 -1.25 7.49
N GLU A 20 7.56 -1.06 6.18
CA GLU A 20 8.80 -1.27 5.42
C GLU A 20 9.03 -0.15 4.40
N ASN A 21 10.30 0.05 4.02
CA ASN A 21 10.64 0.94 2.92
C ASN A 21 10.39 0.21 1.60
N ARG A 22 9.67 0.85 0.68
CA ARG A 22 9.44 0.37 -0.68
C ARG A 22 9.95 1.39 -1.69
N TYR A 23 10.29 0.91 -2.87
CA TYR A 23 10.64 1.79 -3.98
C TYR A 23 9.39 2.55 -4.44
N ILE A 24 9.58 3.80 -4.84
CA ILE A 24 8.53 4.53 -5.55
C ILE A 24 8.25 3.79 -6.86
N PRO A 25 7.00 3.38 -7.14
CA PRO A 25 6.68 2.62 -8.33
C PRO A 25 6.83 3.48 -9.58
N THR A 26 7.29 2.87 -10.67
CA THR A 26 7.17 3.45 -12.00
C THR A 26 5.74 3.26 -12.49
N ILE A 27 5.17 4.30 -13.09
CA ILE A 27 3.82 4.27 -13.68
C ILE A 27 3.87 4.23 -15.21
N THR A 28 2.78 3.78 -15.81
CA THR A 28 2.50 3.79 -17.25
C THR A 28 1.42 4.82 -17.58
N GLY A 29 1.11 5.01 -18.88
CA GLY A 29 0.29 6.15 -19.34
C GLY A 29 -1.14 6.26 -18.78
N ASN A 30 -1.69 5.17 -18.24
CA ASN A 30 -3.06 5.14 -17.69
C ASN A 30 -3.10 5.07 -16.16
N GLU A 31 -1.98 5.39 -15.50
CA GLU A 31 -1.82 5.31 -14.05
C GLU A 31 -1.49 6.70 -13.47
N LEU A 32 -1.80 6.89 -12.20
CA LEU A 32 -1.42 8.09 -11.46
C LEU A 32 -0.44 7.69 -10.36
N LEU A 33 0.67 8.42 -10.24
CA LEU A 33 1.52 8.34 -9.06
C LEU A 33 0.97 9.32 -8.03
N VAL A 34 0.64 8.81 -6.84
CA VAL A 34 0.02 9.60 -5.79
C VAL A 34 0.92 9.61 -4.56
N LYS A 35 1.28 10.81 -4.10
CA LYS A 35 1.85 11.00 -2.77
C LYS A 35 0.71 10.94 -1.75
N VAL A 36 0.58 9.80 -1.09
CA VAL A 36 -0.47 9.54 -0.11
C VAL A 36 -0.30 10.43 1.12
N HIS A 37 -1.36 11.14 1.51
CA HIS A 37 -1.43 11.95 2.74
C HIS A 37 -2.17 11.21 3.87
N GLY A 38 -3.12 10.34 3.51
CA GLY A 38 -3.87 9.51 4.45
C GLY A 38 -4.61 8.39 3.72
N CYS A 39 -4.98 7.36 4.48
CA CYS A 39 -5.80 6.25 3.99
C CYS A 39 -6.78 5.84 5.10
N GLY A 40 -8.06 5.75 4.77
CA GLY A 40 -9.10 5.22 5.65
C GLY A 40 -8.91 3.73 5.90
N LEU A 41 -9.42 3.26 7.03
CA LEU A 41 -9.46 1.84 7.38
C LEU A 41 -10.90 1.35 7.29
N CYS A 42 -11.13 0.38 6.41
CA CYS A 42 -12.43 -0.25 6.26
C CYS A 42 -12.46 -1.63 6.93
N GLY A 43 -13.63 -2.09 7.36
CA GLY A 43 -13.80 -3.48 7.80
C GLY A 43 -13.43 -4.50 6.73
N SER A 44 -13.52 -4.14 5.44
CA SER A 44 -13.14 -5.02 4.33
C SER A 44 -11.62 -5.26 4.24
N ASP A 45 -10.78 -4.35 4.75
CA ASP A 45 -9.33 -4.59 4.85
C ASP A 45 -9.03 -5.68 5.90
N ILE A 46 -9.77 -5.68 7.01
CA ILE A 46 -9.69 -6.73 8.03
C ILE A 46 -10.17 -8.07 7.45
N LEU A 47 -11.26 -8.07 6.68
CA LEU A 47 -11.74 -9.29 6.01
C LEU A 47 -10.69 -9.88 5.07
N LYS A 48 -9.94 -9.05 4.32
CA LYS A 48 -8.84 -9.52 3.46
C LYS A 48 -7.72 -10.20 4.26
N ILE A 49 -7.41 -9.70 5.45
CA ILE A 49 -6.45 -10.32 6.37
C ILE A 49 -6.98 -11.68 6.85
N ILE A 50 -8.22 -11.74 7.31
CA ILE A 50 -8.87 -12.97 7.80
C ILE A 50 -8.94 -14.03 6.69
N GLN A 51 -9.25 -13.61 5.46
CA GLN A 51 -9.30 -14.47 4.28
C GLN A 51 -7.92 -14.79 3.70
N GLN A 52 -6.85 -14.28 4.30
CA GLN A 52 -5.46 -14.53 3.90
C GLN A 52 -5.22 -14.20 2.42
N VAL A 53 -5.58 -12.97 2.01
CA VAL A 53 -5.25 -12.42 0.69
C VAL A 53 -3.78 -12.70 0.32
N PRO A 54 -3.44 -13.01 -0.95
CA PRO A 54 -2.06 -13.37 -1.31
C PRO A 54 -1.03 -12.33 -0.86
N PRO A 55 -0.10 -12.69 0.04
CA PRO A 55 0.98 -11.80 0.45
C PRO A 55 2.18 -11.85 -0.52
N PRO A 56 3.05 -10.82 -0.55
CA PRO A 56 2.97 -9.58 0.22
C PRO A 56 2.09 -8.52 -0.48
N VAL A 57 1.22 -7.84 0.26
CA VAL A 57 0.32 -6.82 -0.32
C VAL A 57 0.15 -5.60 0.57
N SER A 58 0.11 -4.41 -0.05
CA SER A 58 -0.35 -3.20 0.63
C SER A 58 -1.87 -3.16 0.61
N LEU A 59 -2.49 -3.12 1.79
CA LEU A 59 -3.93 -2.94 1.94
C LEU A 59 -4.29 -1.44 1.99
N GLY A 60 -5.59 -1.15 2.11
CA GLY A 60 -6.11 0.22 2.09
C GLY A 60 -6.55 0.62 0.69
N HIS A 61 -7.83 0.97 0.58
CA HIS A 61 -8.49 1.34 -0.68
C HIS A 61 -9.22 2.67 -0.57
N GLU A 62 -8.99 3.42 0.51
CA GLU A 62 -9.65 4.67 0.84
C GLU A 62 -8.63 5.79 1.01
N LEU A 63 -7.81 6.04 -0.02
CA LEU A 63 -6.68 6.97 0.06
C LEU A 63 -7.03 8.41 -0.36
N THR A 64 -6.27 9.36 0.19
CA THR A 64 -6.22 10.75 -0.26
C THR A 64 -4.77 11.18 -0.43
N GLY A 65 -4.50 12.08 -1.37
CA GLY A 65 -3.15 12.52 -1.67
C GLY A 65 -3.07 13.51 -2.82
N THR A 66 -1.84 13.80 -3.24
CA THR A 66 -1.55 14.68 -4.38
C THR A 66 -0.89 13.88 -5.49
N ILE A 67 -1.28 14.15 -6.74
CA ILE A 67 -0.67 13.56 -7.94
C ILE A 67 0.74 14.13 -8.10
N VAL A 68 1.73 13.27 -8.38
CA VAL A 68 3.15 13.64 -8.57
C VAL A 68 3.76 13.05 -9.83
#